data_AF-A0A5K8A2K7-F1
#
_entry.id   AF-A0A5K8A2K7-F1
#
_cell.length_a   1.000
_cell.length_b   1.000
_cell.length_c   1.000
_cell.angle_alpha   90.00
_cell.angle_beta   90.00
_cell.angle_gamma   90.00
#
_symmetry.space_group_name_H-M   'P 1'
#
loop_
_entity.id
_entity.type
_entity.pdbx_description
1 polymer ?
#
loop_
_entity_poly.entity_id
_entity_poly.type
_entity_poly.pdbx_seq_one_letter_code
_entity_poly.pdbx_strand_id
1 'polypeptide(L)'
;MIRKAKALTESKKLNERRGGQLIGAHLKTLIEFSKKKPPPKKWEHFYNCLLLTLSLFEDDRDDAGRLARQMVRELDALWTFLEYEGVEPTNNRAERSLHFGVLWRKCSLGTQSDKGNRWVERILSVKETCRPRDKATFPLLVECLECYFAGTSVDVRWI
;
A
#
# COMPACT_ATOMS: atom_id res chain seq x y z
N MET A 1 -7.44 4.59 -0.95
CA MET A 1 -8.55 5.39 -0.37
C MET A 1 -9.03 6.51 -1.30
N ILE A 2 -8.14 7.29 -1.93
CA ILE A 2 -8.53 8.39 -2.85
C ILE A 2 -9.47 7.95 -3.98
N ARG A 3 -9.21 6.81 -4.62
CA ARG A 3 -10.10 6.27 -5.67
C ARG A 3 -11.50 5.96 -5.14
N LYS A 4 -11.60 5.43 -3.91
CA LYS A 4 -12.89 5.18 -3.25
C LYS A 4 -13.62 6.48 -2.98
N ALA A 5 -12.95 7.47 -2.39
CA ALA A 5 -13.51 8.79 -2.16
C ALA A 5 -14.03 9.43 -3.46
N LYS A 6 -13.25 9.35 -4.55
CA LYS A 6 -13.66 9.82 -5.88
C LYS A 6 -14.90 9.08 -6.39
N ALA A 7 -14.94 7.76 -6.32
CA ALA A 7 -16.12 6.99 -6.73
C ALA A 7 -17.39 7.41 -5.98
N LEU A 8 -17.27 7.72 -4.68
CA LEU A 8 -18.41 8.19 -3.89
C LEU A 8 -18.94 9.55 -4.32
N THR A 9 -18.10 10.43 -4.90
CA THR A 9 -18.56 11.73 -5.42
C THR A 9 -19.56 11.60 -6.58
N GLU A 10 -19.60 10.44 -7.23
CA GLU A 10 -20.52 10.12 -8.33
C GLU A 10 -21.77 9.33 -7.84
N SER A 11 -21.89 9.04 -6.54
CA SER A 11 -23.03 8.32 -6.00
C SER A 11 -24.37 9.07 -6.17
N LYS A 12 -25.47 8.33 -6.30
CA LYS A 12 -26.82 8.92 -6.27
C LYS A 12 -27.19 9.40 -4.86
N LYS A 13 -26.69 8.74 -3.81
CA LYS A 13 -27.01 9.08 -2.41
C LYS A 13 -26.29 10.36 -2.01
N LEU A 14 -27.02 11.29 -1.38
CA LEU A 14 -26.45 12.57 -0.97
C LEU A 14 -25.35 12.40 0.08
N ASN A 15 -25.57 11.50 1.05
CA ASN A 15 -24.62 11.26 2.13
C ASN A 15 -23.28 10.71 1.61
N GLU A 16 -23.34 9.69 0.75
CA GLU A 16 -22.15 9.13 0.07
C GLU A 16 -21.38 10.19 -0.71
N ARG A 17 -22.07 11.04 -1.49
CA ARG A 17 -21.43 12.15 -2.21
C ARG A 17 -20.71 13.12 -1.28
N ARG A 18 -21.39 13.55 -0.21
CA ARG A 18 -20.82 14.46 0.80
C ARG A 18 -19.59 13.83 1.46
N GLY A 19 -19.68 12.58 1.91
CA GLY A 19 -18.56 11.85 2.50
C GLY A 19 -17.39 11.72 1.54
N GLY A 20 -17.66 11.35 0.28
CA GLY A 20 -16.64 11.27 -0.77
C GLY A 20 -15.92 12.59 -1.02
N GLN A 21 -16.65 13.71 -1.06
CA GLN A 21 -16.09 15.05 -1.26
C GLN A 21 -15.22 15.48 -0.07
N LEU A 22 -15.75 15.39 1.16
CA LEU A 22 -15.06 15.85 2.37
C LEU A 22 -13.83 15.00 2.68
N ILE A 23 -13.99 13.67 2.73
CA ILE A 23 -12.86 12.74 2.96
C ILE A 23 -11.83 12.86 1.83
N GLY A 24 -12.29 13.00 0.59
CA GLY A 24 -11.43 13.21 -0.56
C GLY A 24 -10.60 14.50 -0.49
N ALA A 25 -11.17 15.59 0.04
CA ALA A 25 -10.47 16.86 0.24
C ALA A 25 -9.34 16.73 1.28
N HIS A 26 -9.60 16.04 2.39
CA HIS A 26 -8.56 15.77 3.40
C HIS A 26 -7.41 14.93 2.85
N LEU A 27 -7.72 13.88 2.11
CA LEU A 27 -6.69 13.04 1.46
C LEU A 27 -5.82 13.82 0.46
N LYS A 28 -6.42 14.78 -0.28
CA LYS A 28 -5.66 15.67 -1.18
C LYS A 28 -4.78 16.63 -0.39
N THR A 29 -5.28 17.17 0.72
CA THR A 29 -4.50 18.04 1.61
C THR A 29 -3.27 17.33 2.16
N LEU A 30 -3.40 16.05 2.55
CA LEU A 30 -2.25 15.22 2.96
C LEU A 30 -1.21 15.06 1.84
N ILE A 31 -1.64 14.89 0.59
CA ILE A 31 -0.71 14.87 -0.56
C ILE A 31 -0.03 16.23 -0.76
N GLU A 32 -0.73 17.34 -0.55
CA GLU A 32 -0.10 18.65 -0.63
C GLU A 32 0.96 18.84 0.46
N PHE A 33 0.71 18.31 1.65
CA PHE A 33 1.67 18.33 2.76
C PHE A 33 2.95 17.53 2.47
N SER A 34 2.92 16.53 1.58
CA SER A 34 4.15 15.84 1.17
C SER A 34 5.08 16.73 0.34
N LYS A 35 4.51 17.67 -0.43
CA LYS A 35 5.30 18.62 -1.23
C LYS A 35 5.91 19.71 -0.38
N LYS A 36 5.17 20.16 0.64
CA LYS A 36 5.60 21.20 1.57
C LYS A 36 5.01 20.93 2.94
N LYS A 37 5.87 20.56 3.89
CA LYS A 37 5.46 20.27 5.27
C LYS A 37 4.70 21.45 5.86
N PRO A 38 3.50 21.23 6.46
CA PRO A 38 2.70 22.31 6.99
C PRO A 38 3.31 22.88 8.27
N PRO A 39 3.06 24.16 8.58
CA PRO A 39 3.31 24.70 9.91
C PRO A 39 2.48 23.95 10.98
N PRO A 40 2.95 23.85 12.24
CA PRO A 40 2.26 23.11 13.31
C PRO A 40 0.78 23.47 13.49
N LYS A 41 0.43 24.76 13.50
CA LYS A 41 -0.97 25.22 13.62
C LYS A 41 -1.86 24.76 12.46
N LYS A 42 -1.30 24.68 11.24
CA LYS A 42 -2.04 24.21 10.06
C LYS A 42 -2.28 22.71 10.14
N TRP A 43 -1.30 21.95 10.66
CA TRP A 43 -1.45 20.52 10.92
C TRP A 43 -2.52 20.24 11.97
N GLU A 44 -2.47 20.93 13.11
CA GLU A 44 -3.44 20.78 14.19
C GLU A 44 -4.88 21.05 13.70
N HIS A 45 -5.08 22.16 12.97
CA HIS A 45 -6.37 22.48 12.38
C HIS A 45 -6.84 21.38 11.41
N PHE A 46 -5.96 20.94 10.50
CA PHE A 46 -6.27 19.84 9.58
C PHE A 46 -6.69 18.57 10.32
N TYR A 47 -5.93 18.17 11.34
CA TYR A 47 -6.15 16.95 12.11
C TYR A 47 -7.52 16.99 12.80
N ASN A 48 -7.85 18.09 13.47
CA ASN A 48 -9.15 18.27 14.12
C ASN A 48 -10.31 18.23 13.12
N CYS A 49 -10.16 18.91 11.97
CA CYS A 49 -11.17 18.87 10.91
C CYS A 49 -11.33 17.50 10.28
N LEU A 50 -10.24 16.74 10.12
CA LEU A 50 -10.27 15.36 9.65
C LEU A 50 -11.06 14.49 10.63
N LEU A 51 -10.71 14.51 11.92
CA LEU A 51 -11.40 13.71 12.94
C LEU A 51 -12.89 14.03 13.02
N LEU A 52 -13.25 15.31 13.03
CA LEU A 52 -14.65 15.73 12.99
C LEU A 52 -15.36 15.22 11.74
N THR A 53 -14.70 15.27 10.59
CA THR A 53 -15.28 14.75 9.34
C THR A 53 -15.51 13.24 9.44
N LEU A 54 -14.55 12.48 9.96
CA LEU A 54 -14.68 11.03 10.09
C LEU A 54 -15.81 10.67 11.06
N SER A 55 -15.92 11.34 12.21
CA SER A 55 -16.97 11.08 13.19
C SER A 55 -18.38 11.36 12.65
N LEU A 56 -18.54 12.30 11.71
CA LEU A 56 -19.83 12.59 11.09
C LEU A 56 -20.38 11.42 10.25
N PHE A 57 -19.51 10.55 9.72
CA PHE A 57 -19.91 9.45 8.85
C PHE A 57 -19.71 8.08 9.50
N GLU A 58 -18.97 7.97 10.60
CA GLU A 58 -18.52 6.69 11.15
C GLU A 58 -19.65 5.70 11.46
N ASP A 59 -20.80 6.21 11.90
CA ASP A 59 -21.98 5.39 12.23
C ASP A 59 -22.85 5.05 11.01
N ASP A 60 -22.57 5.63 9.84
CA ASP A 60 -23.36 5.39 8.64
C ASP A 60 -23.17 3.97 8.11
N ARG A 61 -24.28 3.34 7.73
CA ARG A 61 -24.27 1.98 7.15
C ARG A 61 -23.95 1.96 5.66
N ASP A 62 -23.81 3.14 5.05
CA ASP A 62 -23.53 3.30 3.63
C ASP A 62 -22.03 3.27 3.31
N ASP A 63 -21.67 3.51 2.04
CA ASP A 63 -20.28 3.46 1.64
C ASP A 63 -19.44 4.66 2.13
N ALA A 64 -20.05 5.79 2.50
CA ALA A 64 -19.33 6.87 3.16
C ALA A 64 -18.91 6.45 4.57
N GLY A 65 -19.81 5.85 5.36
CA GLY A 65 -19.44 5.34 6.67
C GLY A 65 -18.43 4.20 6.61
N ARG A 66 -18.51 3.34 5.58
CA ARG A 66 -17.48 2.32 5.32
C ARG A 66 -16.11 2.94 5.05
N LEU A 67 -16.05 4.02 4.28
CA LEU A 67 -14.81 4.75 4.03
C LEU A 67 -14.29 5.45 5.30
N ALA A 68 -15.17 6.06 6.09
CA ALA A 68 -14.81 6.71 7.35
C ALA A 68 -14.21 5.72 8.35
N ARG A 69 -14.88 4.58 8.60
CA ARG A 69 -14.34 3.50 9.44
C ARG A 69 -13.02 2.96 8.91
N GLN A 70 -12.85 2.88 7.59
CA GLN A 70 -11.55 2.53 7.01
C GLN A 70 -10.48 3.58 7.35
N MET A 71 -10.77 4.87 7.22
CA MET A 71 -9.82 5.93 7.55
C MET A 71 -9.44 5.89 9.03
N VAL A 72 -10.40 5.65 9.93
CA VAL A 72 -10.15 5.54 11.38
C VAL A 72 -9.22 4.35 11.69
N ARG A 73 -9.47 3.17 11.11
CA ARG A 73 -8.60 2.01 11.33
C ARG A 73 -7.16 2.21 10.84
N GLU A 74 -6.99 2.98 9.76
CA GLU A 74 -5.69 3.23 9.13
C GLU A 74 -5.10 4.59 9.53
N LEU A 75 -5.67 5.25 10.55
CA LEU A 75 -5.42 6.65 10.88
C LEU A 75 -3.92 6.93 11.06
N ASP A 76 -3.24 6.09 11.86
CA ASP A 76 -1.80 6.20 12.13
C ASP A 76 -0.93 6.05 10.87
N ALA A 77 -1.42 5.32 9.86
CA ALA A 77 -0.71 5.08 8.61
C ALA A 77 -0.97 6.16 7.55
N LEU A 78 -1.96 7.06 7.75
CA LEU A 78 -2.37 8.03 6.73
C LEU A 78 -1.31 9.07 6.38
N TRP A 79 -0.33 9.29 7.26
CA TRP A 79 0.70 10.33 7.08
C TRP A 79 2.12 9.82 7.31
N THR A 80 2.36 8.50 7.34
CA THR A 80 3.70 7.93 7.48
C THR A 80 4.68 8.47 6.43
N PHE A 81 4.20 8.76 5.21
CA PHE A 81 5.01 9.37 4.14
C PHE A 81 5.45 10.82 4.42
N LEU A 82 4.88 11.51 5.41
CA LEU A 82 5.32 12.83 5.85
C LEU A 82 6.48 12.74 6.86
N GLU A 83 6.69 11.57 7.46
CA GLU A 83 7.70 11.32 8.49
C GLU A 83 8.94 10.64 7.91
N TYR A 84 8.75 9.71 6.97
CA TYR A 84 9.84 8.90 6.41
C TYR A 84 10.09 9.24 4.93
N GLU A 85 11.31 9.65 4.64
CA GLU A 85 11.76 9.90 3.27
C GLU A 85 11.69 8.62 2.42
N GLY A 86 11.28 8.75 1.16
CA GLY A 86 11.17 7.63 0.21
C GLY A 86 9.90 6.77 0.35
N VAL A 87 9.05 7.02 1.35
CA VAL A 87 7.73 6.41 1.43
C VAL A 87 6.75 7.19 0.54
N GLU A 88 6.10 6.49 -0.39
CA GLU A 88 5.11 7.12 -1.27
C GLU A 88 3.80 7.42 -0.51
N PRO A 89 3.06 8.50 -0.85
CA PRO A 89 1.74 8.78 -0.28
C PRO A 89 0.64 7.79 -0.72
N THR A 90 1.01 6.76 -1.50
CA THR A 90 0.10 5.74 -2.00
C THR A 90 0.68 4.36 -1.76
N ASN A 91 -0.20 3.39 -1.52
CA ASN A 91 0.21 1.99 -1.34
C ASN A 91 0.60 1.28 -2.65
N ASN A 92 0.73 1.99 -3.77
CA ASN A 92 0.93 1.38 -5.09
C ASN A 92 2.20 0.53 -5.17
N ARG A 93 3.28 0.96 -4.50
CA ARG A 93 4.53 0.18 -4.46
C ARG A 93 4.31 -1.16 -3.77
N ALA A 94 3.75 -1.18 -2.56
CA ALA A 94 3.51 -2.43 -1.83
C ALA A 94 2.46 -3.31 -2.54
N GLU A 95 1.38 -2.72 -3.06
CA GLU A 95 0.37 -3.45 -3.85
C GLU A 95 1.01 -4.12 -5.07
N ARG A 96 1.87 -3.42 -5.82
CA ARG A 96 2.58 -3.99 -6.97
C ARG A 96 3.51 -5.13 -6.58
N SER A 97 4.23 -4.99 -5.46
CA SER A 97 5.13 -6.05 -4.98
C SER A 97 4.39 -7.30 -4.51
N LEU A 98 3.22 -7.13 -3.89
CA LEU A 98 2.40 -8.27 -3.43
C LEU A 98 1.55 -8.88 -4.56
N HIS A 99 1.25 -8.12 -5.62
CA HIS A 99 0.31 -8.51 -6.67
C HIS A 99 0.64 -9.86 -7.30
N PHE A 100 1.92 -10.14 -7.57
CA PHE A 100 2.30 -11.41 -8.17
C PHE A 100 2.02 -12.60 -7.25
N GLY A 101 2.36 -12.49 -5.97
CA GLY A 101 2.06 -13.54 -4.98
C GLY A 101 0.55 -13.75 -4.80
N VAL A 102 -0.23 -12.67 -4.79
CA VAL A 102 -1.69 -12.72 -4.71
C VAL A 102 -2.29 -13.43 -5.93
N LEU A 103 -1.88 -13.07 -7.15
CA LEU A 103 -2.36 -13.71 -8.37
C LEU A 103 -1.99 -15.19 -8.41
N TRP A 104 -0.75 -15.53 -8.06
CA TRP A 104 -0.31 -16.91 -8.03
C TRP A 104 -1.14 -17.75 -7.06
N ARG A 105 -1.35 -17.27 -5.83
CA ARG A 105 -2.20 -17.97 -4.86
C ARG A 105 -3.63 -18.12 -5.36
N LYS A 106 -4.18 -17.11 -6.03
CA LYS A 106 -5.53 -17.17 -6.60
C LYS A 106 -5.66 -18.20 -7.71
N CYS A 107 -4.66 -18.32 -8.59
CA CYS A 107 -4.68 -19.21 -9.75
C CYS A 107 -4.26 -20.65 -9.43
N SER A 108 -3.38 -20.85 -8.43
CA SER A 108 -2.77 -22.15 -8.14
C SER A 108 -3.08 -22.68 -6.73
N LEU A 109 -3.94 -21.99 -5.96
CA LEU A 109 -4.30 -22.29 -4.57
C LEU A 109 -3.16 -22.23 -3.54
N GLY A 110 -1.91 -22.09 -3.99
CA GLY A 110 -0.73 -21.95 -3.15
C GLY A 110 -0.25 -23.29 -2.59
N THR A 111 0.35 -23.25 -1.42
CA THR A 111 0.89 -24.43 -0.71
C THR A 111 0.40 -24.42 0.73
N GLN A 112 0.23 -25.61 1.31
CA GLN A 112 -0.25 -25.79 2.69
C GLN A 112 0.85 -26.29 3.63
N SER A 113 2.05 -26.55 3.11
CA SER A 113 3.19 -27.00 3.91
C SER A 113 4.08 -25.83 4.32
N ASP A 114 4.69 -25.89 5.50
CA ASP A 114 5.65 -24.88 5.95
C ASP A 114 6.84 -24.77 5.00
N LYS A 115 7.35 -25.91 4.50
CA LYS A 115 8.43 -25.94 3.51
C LYS A 115 8.05 -25.20 2.23
N GLY A 116 6.84 -25.45 1.72
CA GLY A 116 6.32 -24.76 0.55
C GLY A 116 6.15 -23.27 0.80
N ASN A 117 5.59 -22.88 1.95
CA ASN A 117 5.39 -21.48 2.32
C ASN A 117 6.73 -20.73 2.38
N ARG A 118 7.76 -21.34 2.98
CA ARG A 118 9.12 -20.80 3.00
C ARG A 118 9.73 -20.68 1.60
N TRP A 119 9.46 -21.62 0.71
CA TRP A 119 9.93 -21.53 -0.68
C TRP A 119 9.23 -20.37 -1.43
N VAL A 120 7.91 -20.24 -1.29
CA VAL A 120 7.12 -19.15 -1.88
C VAL A 120 7.59 -17.79 -1.36
N GLU A 121 7.80 -17.66 -0.06
CA GLU A 121 8.34 -16.44 0.56
C GLU A 121 9.69 -16.04 -0.06
N ARG A 122 10.62 -16.99 -0.18
CA ARG A 122 11.96 -16.74 -0.73
C ARG A 122 11.92 -16.37 -2.20
N ILE A 123 11.17 -17.10 -3.02
CA ILE A 123 11.14 -16.85 -4.47
C ILE A 123 10.47 -15.51 -4.81
N LEU A 124 9.43 -15.12 -4.06
CA LEU A 124 8.80 -13.81 -4.20
C LEU A 124 9.76 -12.70 -3.78
N SER A 125 10.51 -12.88 -2.69
CA SER A 125 11.53 -11.92 -2.25
C SER A 125 12.62 -11.74 -3.30
N VAL A 126 13.20 -12.83 -3.82
CA VAL A 126 14.23 -12.78 -4.87
C VAL A 126 13.70 -12.05 -6.11
N LYS A 127 12.48 -12.38 -6.55
CA LYS A 127 11.85 -11.71 -7.69
C LYS A 127 11.69 -10.21 -7.48
N GLU A 128 11.17 -9.81 -6.31
CA GLU A 128 10.96 -8.40 -6.00
C GLU A 128 12.28 -7.61 -5.84
N THR A 129 13.36 -8.26 -5.42
CA THR A 129 14.70 -7.65 -5.39
C THR A 129 15.31 -7.52 -6.78
N CYS A 130 15.12 -8.54 -7.65
CA CYS A 130 15.63 -8.54 -9.02
C CYS A 130 15.01 -7.44 -9.88
N ARG A 131 13.70 -7.24 -9.74
CA ARG A 131 12.89 -6.34 -10.58
C ARG A 131 13.42 -4.89 -10.63
N PRO A 132 13.66 -4.18 -9.52
CA PRO A 132 14.19 -2.81 -9.56
C PRO A 132 15.65 -2.72 -10.01
N ARG A 133 16.36 -3.85 -10.14
CA ARG A 133 17.79 -3.92 -10.50
C ARG A 133 18.02 -4.43 -11.93
N ASP A 134 16.95 -4.54 -12.71
CA ASP A 134 16.98 -5.03 -14.08
C ASP A 134 17.63 -6.42 -14.22
N LYS A 135 17.42 -7.29 -13.22
CA LYS A 135 17.90 -8.68 -13.22
C LYS A 135 16.76 -9.63 -13.58
N ALA A 136 17.01 -10.57 -14.48
CA ALA A 136 16.07 -11.64 -14.77
C ALA A 136 16.09 -12.71 -13.67
N THR A 137 14.94 -13.00 -13.06
CA THR A 137 14.86 -13.93 -11.91
C THR A 137 15.25 -15.36 -12.26
N PHE A 138 14.82 -15.88 -13.43
CA PHE A 138 15.10 -17.28 -13.80
C PHE A 138 16.59 -17.55 -14.05
N PRO A 139 17.31 -16.77 -14.86
CA PRO A 139 18.77 -16.93 -15.02
C PRO A 139 19.53 -16.88 -13.71
N LEU A 140 19.17 -15.96 -12.80
CA LEU A 140 19.79 -15.90 -11.47
C LEU A 140 19.58 -17.19 -10.68
N LEU A 141 18.39 -17.81 -10.74
CA LEU A 141 18.14 -19.07 -10.04
C LEU A 141 18.96 -20.22 -10.63
N VAL A 142 19.12 -20.25 -11.95
CA VAL A 142 19.99 -21.23 -12.63
C VAL A 142 21.42 -21.05 -12.13
N GLU A 143 21.94 -19.83 -12.15
CA GLU A 143 23.29 -19.50 -11.68
C GLU A 143 23.50 -19.89 -10.20
N CYS A 144 22.52 -19.60 -9.34
CA CYS A 144 22.54 -20.01 -7.93
C CYS A 144 22.64 -21.53 -7.77
N LEU A 145 21.89 -22.30 -8.56
CA LEU A 145 21.91 -23.77 -8.50
C LEU A 145 23.23 -24.33 -9.06
N GLU A 146 23.72 -23.79 -10.16
CA GLU A 146 25.02 -24.15 -10.73
C GLU A 146 26.16 -23.91 -9.73
N CYS A 147 26.19 -22.73 -9.10
CA CYS A 147 27.18 -22.41 -8.07
C CYS A 147 27.08 -23.35 -6.85
N TYR A 148 25.85 -23.65 -6.40
CA TYR A 148 25.62 -24.59 -5.29
C TYR A 148 26.20 -25.97 -5.59
N PHE A 149 25.97 -26.53 -6.78
CA PHE A 149 26.53 -27.83 -7.17
C PHE A 149 28.03 -27.80 -7.41
N ALA A 150 28.58 -26.66 -7.84
CA ALA A 150 30.02 -26.46 -8.03
C ALA A 150 30.78 -26.14 -6.72
N GLY A 151 30.08 -25.89 -5.61
CA GLY A 151 30.69 -25.45 -4.35
C GLY A 151 31.19 -24.00 -4.36
N THR A 152 30.70 -23.17 -5.28
CA THR A 152 31.02 -21.74 -5.39
C THR A 152 29.86 -20.85 -4.91
N SER A 153 30.07 -19.55 -4.84
CA SER A 153 29.04 -18.56 -4.47
C SER A 153 28.66 -17.68 -5.65
N VAL A 154 27.37 -17.39 -5.80
CA VAL A 154 26.89 -16.38 -6.75
C VAL A 154 27.20 -14.97 -6.22
N ASP A 155 27.46 -14.02 -7.12
CA ASP A 155 27.58 -12.62 -6.71
C ASP A 155 26.21 -12.06 -6.31
N VAL A 156 26.08 -11.73 -5.03
CA VAL A 156 24.86 -11.15 -4.44
C VAL A 156 25.08 -9.73 -3.91
N ARG A 157 26.22 -9.07 -4.19
CA ARG A 157 26.52 -7.73 -3.66
C ARG A 157 25.55 -6.65 -4.12
N TRP A 158 24.80 -6.94 -5.17
CA TRP A 158 23.76 -6.07 -5.68
C TRP A 158 22.48 -6.14 -4.85
N ILE A 159 22.26 -7.17 -4.02
CA ILE A 159 21.10 -7.28 -3.11
C ILE A 159 21.22 -6.22 -2.02
#